data_AF-A0A960Z6W9-F1
#
_entry.id   AF-A0A960Z6W9-F1
#
_cell.length_a   1.000
_cell.length_b   1.000
_cell.length_c   1.000
_cell.angle_alpha   90.00
_cell.angle_beta   90.00
_cell.angle_gamma   90.00
#
_symmetry.space_group_name_H-M   'P 1'
#
loop_
_entity.id
_entity.type
_entity.pdbx_description
1 polymer ?
#
loop_
_entity_poly.entity_id
_entity_poly.type
_entity_poly.pdbx_seq_one_letter_code
_entity_poly.pdbx_strand_id
1 'polypeptide(L)'
;MQHAEAQPSHNGHSHGAGSARLAAWLTISCAIAALSGWWLLDNGTVVAGRWLLLVAYISGSWLPLQSALASLREKGPDINLLMLLAAWGSALLGNPVEGAGLLFLFTLSAALESYTLERATRSIDALTQLRPDTVTRVDSAGNEQQVSVDEIQPGDLV
;
A
#
# COMPACT_ATOMS: atom_id res chain seq x y z
N MET A 1 -31.83 36.63 14.96
CA MET A 1 -31.32 35.74 16.02
C MET A 1 -31.36 34.32 15.44
N GLN A 2 -30.43 33.89 14.59
CA GLN A 2 -29.00 33.66 14.81
C GLN A 2 -28.76 32.69 15.98
N HIS A 3 -28.90 31.39 15.71
CA HIS A 3 -28.13 30.36 16.41
C HIS A 3 -27.50 29.46 15.35
N ALA A 4 -26.21 29.71 15.14
CA ALA A 4 -25.33 28.92 14.30
C ALA A 4 -25.05 27.58 15.00
N GLU A 5 -25.39 26.48 14.35
CA GLU A 5 -24.90 25.16 14.73
C GLU A 5 -23.44 25.06 14.31
N ALA A 6 -22.57 24.91 15.31
CA ALA A 6 -21.14 24.72 15.13
C ALA A 6 -20.88 23.36 14.45
N GLN A 7 -20.31 23.40 13.25
CA GLN A 7 -19.71 22.24 12.58
C GLN A 7 -18.58 21.68 13.46
N PRO A 8 -18.55 20.36 13.77
CA PRO A 8 -17.40 19.76 14.42
C PRO A 8 -16.26 19.68 13.40
N SER A 9 -15.10 20.24 13.76
CA SER A 9 -13.85 20.14 13.00
C SER A 9 -13.41 18.68 12.90
N HIS A 10 -13.71 18.03 11.78
CA HIS A 10 -13.22 16.70 11.46
C HIS A 10 -11.73 16.79 11.10
N ASN A 11 -10.86 16.71 12.12
CA ASN A 11 -9.41 16.58 11.97
C ASN A 11 -9.10 15.19 11.37
N GLY A 12 -9.20 15.08 10.04
CA GLY A 12 -8.74 13.93 9.27
C GLY A 12 -7.22 13.94 9.18
N HIS A 13 -6.55 13.32 10.15
CA HIS A 13 -5.12 13.06 10.09
C HIS A 13 -4.74 12.29 8.83
N SER A 14 -3.86 12.89 8.01
CA SER A 14 -3.29 12.34 6.78
C SER A 14 -2.32 11.16 7.07
N HIS A 15 -2.86 9.99 7.42
CA HIS A 15 -2.06 8.79 7.73
C HIS A 15 -1.74 7.88 6.52
N GLY A 16 -2.13 8.22 5.29
CA GLY A 16 -2.01 7.31 4.14
C GLY A 16 -0.64 7.28 3.45
N ALA A 17 0.04 8.43 3.31
CA ALA A 17 1.26 8.51 2.48
C ALA A 17 2.54 8.02 3.19
N GLY A 18 2.55 8.00 4.52
CA GLY A 18 3.73 7.63 5.31
C GLY A 18 3.98 6.12 5.33
N SER A 19 2.92 5.32 5.50
CA SER A 19 3.01 3.85 5.64
C SER A 19 3.47 3.16 4.37
N ALA A 20 2.99 3.60 3.19
CA ALA A 20 3.40 3.07 1.90
C ALA A 20 4.89 3.32 1.60
N ARG A 21 5.38 4.53 1.93
CA ARG A 21 6.82 4.85 1.82
C ARG A 21 7.63 3.98 2.77
N LEU A 22 7.22 3.86 4.04
CA LEU A 22 7.89 3.00 5.02
C LEU A 22 7.96 1.53 4.57
N ALA A 23 6.87 1.00 4.02
CA ALA A 23 6.83 -0.35 3.47
C ALA A 23 7.84 -0.55 2.33
N ALA A 24 7.93 0.40 1.39
CA ALA A 24 8.92 0.34 0.31
C ALA A 24 10.36 0.39 0.84
N TRP A 25 10.65 1.26 1.82
CA TRP A 25 11.96 1.33 2.47
C TRP A 25 12.33 0.03 3.20
N LEU A 26 11.35 -0.62 3.85
CA LEU A 26 11.52 -1.91 4.51
C LEU A 26 11.82 -3.02 3.51
N THR A 27 11.11 -3.08 2.37
CA THR A 27 11.38 -4.06 1.31
C THR A 27 12.78 -3.88 0.71
N ILE A 28 13.20 -2.63 0.45
CA ILE A 28 14.55 -2.33 -0.05
C ILE A 28 15.62 -2.73 0.98
N SER A 29 15.39 -2.41 2.27
CA SER A 29 16.29 -2.80 3.35
C SER A 29 16.42 -4.33 3.46
N CYS A 30 15.30 -5.05 3.38
CA CYS A 30 15.28 -6.52 3.35
C CYS A 30 16.07 -7.07 2.16
N ALA A 31 15.88 -6.52 0.96
CA ALA A 31 16.58 -6.95 -0.25
C ALA A 31 18.09 -6.79 -0.11
N ILE A 32 18.55 -5.62 0.36
CA ILE A 32 19.98 -5.33 0.55
C ILE A 32 20.56 -6.26 1.64
N ALA A 33 19.85 -6.44 2.75
CA ALA A 33 20.30 -7.30 3.85
C ALA A 33 20.38 -8.78 3.43
N ALA A 34 19.41 -9.28 2.64
CA ALA A 34 19.42 -10.65 2.14
C ALA A 34 20.56 -10.89 1.15
N LEU A 35 20.74 -9.98 0.18
CA LEU A 35 21.80 -10.09 -0.84
C LEU A 35 23.20 -9.96 -0.24
N SER A 36 23.40 -8.98 0.64
CA SER A 36 24.68 -8.79 1.34
C SER A 36 24.96 -9.95 2.30
N GLY A 37 23.95 -10.44 3.03
CA GLY A 37 24.06 -11.62 3.87
C GLY A 37 24.53 -12.83 3.06
N TRP A 38 23.84 -13.16 1.98
CA TRP A 38 24.22 -14.27 1.09
C TRP A 38 25.66 -14.13 0.58
N TRP A 39 26.03 -12.94 0.06
CA TRP A 39 27.38 -12.67 -0.43
C TRP A 39 28.46 -12.85 0.65
N LEU A 40 28.22 -12.38 1.88
CA LEU A 40 29.18 -12.52 2.98
C LEU A 40 29.32 -13.98 3.44
N LEU A 41 28.25 -14.78 3.42
CA LEU A 41 28.34 -16.21 3.72
C LEU A 41 29.22 -16.93 2.68
N ASP A 42 29.09 -16.58 1.40
CA ASP A 42 29.85 -17.18 0.30
C ASP A 42 31.35 -16.84 0.38
N ASN A 43 31.67 -15.61 0.80
CA ASN A 43 33.06 -15.16 1.02
C ASN A 43 33.69 -15.66 2.35
N GLY A 44 33.03 -16.59 3.06
CA GLY A 44 33.55 -17.19 4.29
C GLY A 44 33.40 -16.33 5.56
N THR A 45 32.81 -15.14 5.46
CA THR A 45 32.54 -14.26 6.62
C THR A 45 31.22 -14.62 7.32
N VAL A 46 31.17 -15.85 7.85
CA VAL A 46 29.96 -16.48 8.41
C VAL A 46 29.28 -15.68 9.53
N VAL A 47 30.03 -15.00 10.40
CA VAL A 47 29.43 -14.26 11.54
C VAL A 47 28.65 -13.04 11.04
N ALA A 48 29.30 -12.17 10.25
CA ALA A 48 28.68 -10.96 9.73
C ALA A 48 27.52 -11.28 8.79
N GLY A 49 27.69 -12.31 7.95
CA GLY A 49 26.64 -12.82 7.09
C GLY A 49 25.38 -13.28 7.84
N ARG A 50 25.54 -14.02 8.96
CA ARG A 50 24.40 -14.47 9.78
C ARG A 50 23.64 -13.29 10.39
N TRP A 51 24.34 -12.26 10.87
CA TRP A 51 23.71 -11.05 11.40
C TRP A 51 22.90 -10.29 10.34
N LEU A 52 23.43 -10.17 9.12
CA LEU A 52 22.70 -9.55 8.01
C LEU A 52 21.44 -10.35 7.63
N LEU A 53 21.51 -11.68 7.63
CA LEU A 53 20.32 -12.51 7.39
C LEU A 53 19.27 -12.33 8.49
N LEU A 54 19.67 -12.21 9.75
CA LEU A 54 18.72 -11.91 10.84
C LEU A 54 18.03 -10.56 10.63
N VAL A 55 18.79 -9.54 10.21
CA VAL A 55 18.22 -8.22 9.87
C VAL A 55 17.24 -8.34 8.70
N ALA A 56 17.55 -9.14 7.68
CA ALA A 56 16.66 -9.42 6.56
C ALA A 56 15.36 -10.11 7.02
N TYR A 57 15.45 -11.09 7.92
CA TYR A 57 14.26 -11.74 8.47
C TYR A 57 13.37 -10.78 9.24
N ILE A 58 13.97 -9.92 10.07
CA ILE A 58 13.21 -8.96 10.88
C ILE A 58 12.54 -7.92 9.99
N SER A 59 13.28 -7.34 9.03
CA SER A 59 12.72 -6.30 8.14
C SER A 59 11.69 -6.87 7.17
N GLY A 60 11.96 -8.04 6.57
CA GLY A 60 11.06 -8.72 5.63
C GLY A 60 9.81 -9.30 6.30
N SER A 61 9.90 -9.71 7.56
CA SER A 61 8.74 -10.26 8.29
C SER A 61 7.83 -9.17 8.87
N TRP A 62 8.28 -7.92 8.99
CA TRP A 62 7.54 -6.90 9.74
C TRP A 62 6.12 -6.64 9.23
N LEU A 63 5.97 -6.48 7.91
CA LEU A 63 4.67 -6.28 7.26
C LEU A 63 3.76 -7.51 7.33
N PRO A 64 4.19 -8.70 6.85
CA PRO A 64 3.34 -9.89 6.86
C PRO A 64 3.04 -10.41 8.27
N LEU A 65 3.90 -10.14 9.25
CA LEU A 65 3.68 -10.56 10.64
C LEU A 65 2.44 -9.89 11.25
N GLN A 66 2.20 -8.62 10.93
CA GLN A 66 1.01 -7.92 11.41
C GLN A 66 -0.27 -8.53 10.82
N SER A 67 -0.28 -8.77 9.51
CA SER A 67 -1.40 -9.42 8.83
C SER A 67 -1.63 -10.84 9.33
N ALA A 68 -0.57 -11.65 9.42
CA ALA A 68 -0.64 -13.02 9.92
C ALA A 68 -1.18 -13.10 11.36
N LEU A 69 -0.78 -12.17 12.23
CA LEU A 69 -1.25 -12.12 13.61
C LEU A 69 -2.73 -11.75 13.69
N ALA A 70 -3.22 -10.87 12.82
CA ALA A 70 -4.64 -10.55 12.71
C ALA A 70 -5.45 -11.77 12.22
N SER A 71 -5.03 -12.40 11.13
CA SER A 71 -5.70 -13.57 10.55
C SER A 71 -5.73 -14.77 11.51
N LEU A 72 -4.68 -14.94 12.31
CA LEU A 72 -4.63 -15.99 13.33
C LEU A 72 -5.69 -15.79 14.42
N ARG A 73 -6.02 -14.55 14.79
CA ARG A 73 -7.11 -14.24 15.73
C ARG A 73 -8.49 -14.54 15.14
N GLU A 74 -8.64 -14.34 13.84
CA GLU A 74 -9.86 -14.62 13.09
C GLU A 74 -10.03 -16.11 12.74
N LYS A 75 -9.07 -16.97 13.12
CA LYS A 75 -9.03 -18.41 12.82
C LYS A 75 -9.04 -18.73 11.32
N GLY A 76 -8.66 -17.77 10.48
CA GLY A 76 -8.50 -17.93 9.04
C GLY A 76 -7.01 -17.94 8.69
N PRO A 77 -6.40 -19.07 8.32
CA PRO A 77 -5.01 -19.08 7.88
C PRO A 77 -4.89 -18.29 6.57
N ASP A 78 -4.01 -17.30 6.57
CA ASP A 78 -3.72 -16.43 5.43
C ASP A 78 -2.35 -16.75 4.81
N ILE A 79 -2.13 -16.33 3.57
CA ILE A 79 -0.88 -16.52 2.83
C ILE A 79 0.30 -15.92 3.59
N ASN A 80 0.11 -14.80 4.29
CA ASN A 80 1.13 -14.18 5.15
C ASN A 80 1.62 -15.15 6.26
N LEU A 81 0.69 -15.88 6.88
CA LEU A 81 1.01 -16.87 7.91
C LEU A 81 1.82 -18.03 7.30
N LEU A 82 1.36 -18.56 6.17
CA LEU A 82 2.02 -19.67 5.47
C LEU A 82 3.44 -19.30 5.06
N MET A 83 3.65 -18.08 4.54
CA MET A 83 4.98 -17.58 4.21
C MET A 83 5.89 -17.53 5.43
N LEU A 84 5.44 -16.93 6.54
CA LEU A 84 6.26 -16.84 7.75
C LEU A 84 6.66 -18.24 8.21
N LEU A 85 5.72 -19.17 8.26
CA LEU A 85 6.01 -20.56 8.60
C LEU A 85 7.08 -21.18 7.70
N ALA A 86 7.00 -20.95 6.39
CA ALA A 86 7.98 -21.44 5.43
C ALA A 86 9.36 -20.79 5.62
N ALA A 87 9.44 -19.47 5.84
CA ALA A 87 10.68 -18.76 6.08
C ALA A 87 11.36 -19.25 7.38
N TRP A 88 10.60 -19.34 8.48
CA TRP A 88 11.11 -19.89 9.73
C TRP A 88 11.48 -21.38 9.60
N GLY A 89 10.71 -22.16 8.84
CA GLY A 89 11.02 -23.55 8.52
C GLY A 89 12.36 -23.68 7.78
N SER A 90 12.61 -22.82 6.80
CA SER A 90 13.88 -22.76 6.07
C SER A 90 15.06 -22.42 6.99
N ALA A 91 14.88 -21.47 7.92
CA ALA A 91 15.88 -21.15 8.94
C ALA A 91 16.18 -22.36 9.86
N LEU A 92 15.15 -23.09 10.30
CA LEU A 92 15.28 -24.29 11.14
C LEU A 92 15.96 -25.46 10.40
N LEU A 93 15.73 -25.59 9.10
CA LEU A 93 16.37 -26.58 8.23
C LEU A 93 17.83 -26.24 7.89
N GLY A 94 18.36 -25.12 8.38
CA GLY A 94 19.75 -24.73 8.20
C GLY A 94 20.03 -23.94 6.92
N ASN A 95 19.00 -23.55 6.15
CA ASN A 95 19.12 -22.75 4.93
C ASN A 95 18.50 -21.35 5.07
N PRO A 96 18.96 -20.50 6.01
CA PRO A 96 18.34 -19.20 6.26
C PRO A 96 18.32 -18.28 5.03
N VAL A 97 19.26 -18.45 4.09
CA VAL A 97 19.32 -17.68 2.83
C VAL A 97 18.06 -17.91 1.98
N GLU A 98 17.56 -19.14 1.88
CA GLU A 98 16.37 -19.46 1.08
C GLU A 98 15.12 -18.79 1.67
N GLY A 99 14.95 -18.86 3.00
CA GLY A 99 13.84 -18.17 3.66
C GLY A 99 13.94 -16.64 3.60
N ALA A 100 15.15 -16.06 3.61
CA ALA A 100 15.33 -14.62 3.36
C ALA A 100 14.91 -14.25 1.93
N GLY A 101 15.25 -15.09 0.94
CA GLY A 101 14.80 -14.93 -0.45
C GLY A 101 13.27 -15.00 -0.57
N LEU A 102 12.63 -15.93 0.14
CA LEU A 102 11.17 -16.04 0.18
C LEU A 102 10.51 -14.78 0.75
N LEU A 103 10.99 -14.28 1.90
CA LEU A 103 10.50 -13.04 2.51
C LEU A 103 10.67 -11.83 1.59
N PHE A 104 11.83 -11.73 0.92
CA PHE A 104 12.10 -10.69 -0.05
C PHE A 104 11.09 -10.71 -1.21
N LEU A 105 10.90 -11.87 -1.86
CA LEU A 105 10.01 -11.96 -3.02
C LEU A 105 8.57 -11.62 -2.65
N PHE A 106 8.10 -12.06 -1.49
CA PHE A 106 6.75 -11.78 -1.06
C PHE A 106 6.54 -10.30 -0.70
N THR A 107 7.46 -9.69 0.05
CA THR A 107 7.39 -8.26 0.36
C THR A 107 7.52 -7.39 -0.89
N LEU A 108 8.27 -7.86 -1.90
CA LEU A 108 8.32 -7.24 -3.22
C LEU A 108 6.96 -7.36 -3.94
N SER A 109 6.33 -8.53 -3.94
CA SER A 109 4.99 -8.71 -4.52
C SER A 109 3.96 -7.80 -3.87
N ALA A 110 3.95 -7.69 -2.54
CA ALA A 110 3.06 -6.78 -1.82
C ALA A 110 3.29 -5.31 -2.18
N ALA A 111 4.55 -4.89 -2.34
CA ALA A 111 4.88 -3.55 -2.79
C ALA A 111 4.41 -3.28 -4.24
N LEU A 112 4.58 -4.26 -5.14
CA LEU A 112 4.12 -4.16 -6.52
C LEU A 112 2.59 -4.14 -6.62
N GLU A 113 1.90 -4.92 -5.79
CA GLU A 113 0.45 -4.91 -5.67
C GLU A 113 -0.05 -3.52 -5.26
N SER A 114 0.51 -2.95 -4.19
CA SER A 114 0.15 -1.59 -3.75
C SER A 114 0.40 -0.55 -4.84
N TYR A 115 1.54 -0.60 -5.53
CA TYR A 115 1.85 0.31 -6.63
C TYR A 115 0.86 0.19 -7.78
N THR A 116 0.46 -1.05 -8.12
CA THR A 116 -0.46 -1.34 -9.22
C THR A 116 -1.88 -0.86 -8.89
N LEU A 117 -2.36 -1.12 -7.68
CA LEU A 117 -3.65 -0.65 -7.19
C LEU A 117 -3.73 0.87 -7.17
N GLU A 118 -2.68 1.55 -6.69
CA GLU A 118 -2.63 3.02 -6.66
C GLU A 118 -2.62 3.60 -8.07
N ARG A 119 -1.90 2.96 -9.01
CA ARG A 119 -1.91 3.35 -10.41
C ARG A 119 -3.28 3.13 -11.07
N ALA A 120 -3.93 2.00 -10.82
CA ALA A 120 -5.26 1.70 -11.35
C ALA A 120 -6.31 2.70 -10.83
N THR A 121 -6.29 2.99 -9.52
CA THR A 121 -7.20 3.96 -8.89
C THR A 121 -7.05 5.35 -9.51
N ARG A 122 -5.81 5.84 -9.68
CA ARG A 122 -5.55 7.12 -10.35
C ARG A 122 -6.07 7.19 -11.78
N SER A 123 -5.99 6.09 -12.53
CA SER A 123 -6.54 6.03 -13.89
C SER A 123 -8.06 6.09 -13.91
N ILE A 124 -8.74 5.44 -12.96
CA ILE A 124 -10.19 5.53 -12.81
C ILE A 124 -10.58 6.96 -12.41
N ASP A 125 -9.91 7.54 -11.42
CA ASP A 125 -10.17 8.92 -10.96
C ASP A 125 -10.04 9.94 -12.09
N ALA A 126 -9.06 9.77 -12.98
CA ALA A 126 -8.88 10.63 -14.16
C ALA A 126 -10.05 10.50 -15.16
N LEU A 127 -10.68 9.33 -15.29
CA LEU A 127 -11.88 9.15 -16.09
C LEU A 127 -13.10 9.80 -15.41
N THR A 128 -13.22 9.68 -14.09
CA THR A 128 -14.31 10.30 -13.33
C THR A 128 -14.25 11.83 -13.41
N GLN A 129 -13.05 12.42 -13.41
CA GLN A 129 -12.83 13.86 -13.57
C GLN A 129 -13.27 14.42 -14.94
N LEU A 130 -13.52 13.57 -15.94
CA LEU A 130 -14.09 14.00 -17.22
C LEU A 130 -15.60 14.30 -17.14
N ARG A 131 -16.29 13.98 -16.03
CA ARG A 131 -17.67 14.41 -15.78
C ARG A 131 -17.64 15.75 -15.05
N PRO A 132 -17.91 16.89 -15.72
CA PRO A 132 -17.95 18.17 -15.04
C PRO A 132 -19.14 18.22 -14.06
N ASP A 133 -18.90 18.73 -12.86
CA ASP A 133 -19.96 18.87 -11.83
C ASP A 133 -20.95 20.01 -12.16
N THR A 134 -20.51 20.97 -12.97
CA THR A 134 -21.29 22.15 -13.37
C THR A 134 -21.18 22.41 -14.85
N VAL A 135 -22.26 22.89 -15.45
CA VAL A 135 -22.29 23.37 -16.84
C VAL A 135 -22.94 24.76 -16.88
N THR A 136 -22.56 25.58 -17.86
CA THR A 136 -23.22 26.87 -18.10
C THR A 136 -24.47 26.61 -18.95
N ARG A 137 -25.61 27.12 -18.52
CA ARG A 137 -26.88 27.08 -19.26
C ARG A 137 -27.25 28.48 -19.71
N VAL A 138 -27.77 28.61 -20.92
CA VAL A 138 -28.27 29.86 -21.50
C VAL A 138 -29.80 29.88 -21.41
N ASP A 139 -30.37 30.89 -20.75
CA ASP A 139 -31.82 31.06 -20.68
C ASP A 139 -32.42 31.60 -21.99
N SER A 140 -33.75 31.65 -22.09
CA SER A 140 -34.45 32.16 -23.28
C SER A 140 -34.24 33.66 -23.55
N ALA A 141 -33.69 34.41 -22.59
CA ALA A 141 -33.34 35.82 -22.71
C ALA A 141 -31.84 36.04 -23.06
N GLY A 142 -31.06 34.96 -23.16
CA GLY A 142 -29.63 34.99 -23.48
C GLY A 142 -28.71 35.15 -22.25
N ASN A 143 -29.21 35.01 -21.03
CA ASN A 143 -28.39 35.08 -19.83
C ASN A 143 -27.71 33.74 -19.56
N GLU A 144 -26.42 33.79 -19.24
CA GLU A 144 -25.64 32.62 -18.83
C GLU A 144 -25.77 32.38 -17.33
N GLN A 145 -26.07 31.14 -16.93
CA GLN A 145 -26.16 30.72 -15.54
C GLN A 145 -25.45 29.39 -15.33
N GLN A 146 -24.53 29.35 -14.37
CA GLN A 146 -23.85 28.11 -14.00
C GLN A 146 -24.77 27.24 -13.13
N VAL A 147 -25.08 26.04 -13.61
CA VAL A 147 -25.97 25.08 -12.95
C VAL A 147 -25.26 23.72 -12.81
N SER A 148 -25.73 22.88 -11.87
CA SER A 148 -25.23 21.51 -11.78
C SER A 148 -25.60 20.72 -13.03
N VAL A 149 -24.74 19.80 -13.46
CA VAL A 149 -25.04 18.90 -14.59
C VAL A 149 -26.32 18.09 -14.35
N ASP A 150 -26.66 17.82 -13.08
CA ASP A 150 -27.85 17.04 -12.71
C ASP A 150 -29.16 17.87 -12.82
N GLU A 151 -29.07 19.20 -12.98
CA GLU A 151 -30.23 20.11 -13.14
C GLU A 151 -30.60 20.37 -14.61
N ILE A 152 -29.80 19.88 -15.57
CA ILE A 152 -30.00 20.10 -17.02
C ILE A 152 -31.14 19.23 -17.55
N GLN A 153 -32.01 19.82 -18.36
CA GLN A 153 -33.11 19.12 -19.01
C GLN A 153 -32.91 19.00 -20.53
N PRO A 154 -33.49 17.95 -21.17
CA PRO A 154 -33.44 17.82 -22.63
C PRO A 154 -34.04 19.06 -23.32
N GLY A 155 -33.22 19.75 -24.12
CA GLY A 155 -33.62 20.97 -24.84
C GLY A 155 -33.04 22.27 -24.28
N ASP A 156 -32.33 22.24 -23.15
CA ASP A 156 -31.54 23.38 -22.67
C ASP A 156 -30.36 23.69 -23.61
N LEU A 157 -30.07 24.99 -23.77
CA LEU A 157 -28.86 25.49 -24.44
C LEU A 157 -27.73 25.57 -23.41
N VAL A 158 -26.59 24.96 -23.74
CA VAL A 158 -25.38 24.88 -22.89
C VAL A 158 -24.13 25.24 -23.67
#